data_AF-A0A5E4QT77-F1
#
_entry.id   AF-A0A5E4QT77-F1
#
_cell.length_a   1.000
_cell.length_b   1.000
_cell.length_c   1.000
_cell.angle_alpha   90.00
_cell.angle_beta   90.00
_cell.angle_gamma   90.00
#
_symmetry.space_group_name_H-M   'P 1'
#
loop_
_entity.id
_entity.type
_entity.pdbx_description
1 polymer ?
#
loop_
_entity_poly.entity_id
_entity_poly.type
_entity_poly.pdbx_seq_one_letter_code
_entity_poly.pdbx_strand_id
1 'polypeptide(L)'
;MGDELSKILKEYANNELVNKSLSAGLDNLSMTLTAIEEYRNCAVQRLEAKVIGELCQYENICKHAREELKHTMNVREKEMARKKVLDKARERQPFNRQQVTYAESELLKATAEMSRTAKGLSEQTEFFERRKLQQLKGLLANFVMIEMTFHAKAVELLTVAYQQIGDINDNADLENFKRKLLSPEKPVNAGISARSYSLASLLHPQQSPVKDDEDATSLNRMRSPEKSITGKSRSSSIAAMMNHSPSYSKDGDTSETEDTEETQSSSEETESR
;
A
#
# COMPACT_ATOMS: atom_id res chain seq x y z
N MET A 1 13.20 -9.38 7.13
CA MET A 1 13.12 -10.13 8.41
C MET A 1 12.82 -11.60 8.13
N GLY A 2 11.94 -11.94 7.17
CA GLY A 2 11.72 -13.34 6.78
C GLY A 2 12.90 -13.97 6.02
N ASP A 3 13.65 -13.22 5.21
CA ASP A 3 14.86 -13.77 4.54
C ASP A 3 15.91 -14.28 5.55
N GLU A 4 16.19 -13.49 6.58
CA GLU A 4 17.15 -13.86 7.63
C GLU A 4 16.64 -15.05 8.45
N LEU A 5 15.35 -15.06 8.82
CA LEU A 5 14.74 -16.17 9.54
C LEU A 5 14.76 -17.46 8.70
N SER A 6 14.39 -17.37 7.42
CA SER A 6 14.44 -18.49 6.47
C SER A 6 15.85 -19.07 6.38
N LYS A 7 16.87 -18.21 6.26
CA LYS A 7 18.27 -18.63 6.22
C LYS A 7 18.72 -19.34 7.51
N ILE A 8 18.40 -18.79 8.68
CA ILE A 8 18.73 -19.40 9.97
C ILE A 8 18.06 -20.77 10.13
N LEU A 9 16.78 -20.89 9.76
CA LEU A 9 16.05 -22.16 9.83
C LEU A 9 16.66 -23.21 8.89
N LYS A 10 17.04 -22.82 7.67
CA LYS A 10 17.73 -23.70 6.72
C LYS A 10 19.08 -24.17 7.26
N GLU A 11 19.84 -23.27 7.88
CA GLU A 11 21.11 -23.61 8.50
C GLU A 11 20.93 -24.60 9.66
N TYR A 12 19.93 -24.38 10.51
CA TYR A 12 19.62 -25.31 11.60
C TYR A 12 19.18 -26.68 11.05
N ALA A 13 18.30 -26.69 10.04
CA ALA A 13 17.86 -27.90 9.37
C ALA A 13 19.04 -28.71 8.82
N ASN A 14 19.99 -28.06 8.15
CA ASN A 14 21.18 -28.68 7.57
C ASN A 14 22.13 -29.26 8.64
N ASN A 15 22.19 -28.63 9.82
CA ASN A 15 23.04 -29.07 10.92
C ASN A 15 22.35 -30.08 11.87
N GLU A 16 21.03 -30.25 11.75
CA GLU A 16 20.27 -31.22 12.53
C GLU A 16 20.42 -32.64 11.96
N LEU A 17 21.42 -33.36 12.47
CA LEU A 17 21.79 -34.70 11.99
C LEU A 17 21.06 -35.84 12.70
N VAL A 18 20.37 -35.58 13.82
CA VAL A 18 19.78 -36.60 14.68
C VAL A 18 18.26 -36.61 14.55
N ASN A 19 17.64 -35.44 14.71
CA ASN A 19 16.20 -35.26 14.66
C ASN A 19 15.76 -35.02 13.21
N LYS A 20 15.57 -36.11 12.47
CA LYS A 20 15.32 -36.07 11.02
C LYS A 20 13.96 -35.45 10.68
N SER A 21 12.94 -35.69 11.49
CA SER A 21 11.62 -35.08 11.28
C SER A 21 11.66 -33.58 11.53
N LEU A 22 12.35 -33.14 12.59
CA LEU A 22 12.57 -31.73 12.90
C LEU A 22 13.38 -31.04 11.78
N SER A 23 14.48 -31.65 11.33
CA SER A 23 15.29 -31.15 10.21
C SER A 23 14.43 -30.90 8.97
N ALA A 24 13.60 -31.87 8.57
CA ALA A 24 12.69 -31.73 7.44
C ALA A 24 11.63 -30.63 7.66
N GLY A 25 11.04 -30.54 8.85
CA GLY A 25 10.07 -29.50 9.20
C GLY A 25 10.65 -28.10 9.13
N LEU A 26 11.86 -27.91 9.64
CA LEU A 26 12.58 -26.63 9.58
C LEU A 26 12.95 -26.24 8.13
N ASP A 27 13.32 -27.22 7.31
CA ASP A 27 13.60 -26.99 5.90
C ASP A 27 12.35 -26.53 5.13
N ASN A 28 11.24 -27.26 5.30
CA ASN A 28 9.95 -26.92 4.67
C ASN A 28 9.45 -25.54 5.11
N LEU A 29 9.59 -25.20 6.40
CA LEU A 29 9.25 -23.87 6.91
C LEU A 29 10.13 -22.79 6.27
N SER A 30 11.43 -23.03 6.15
CA SER A 30 12.37 -22.12 5.50
C SER A 30 11.99 -21.84 4.04
N MET A 31 11.66 -22.88 3.28
CA MET A 31 11.20 -22.77 1.89
C MET A 31 9.90 -21.97 1.79
N THR A 32 8.95 -22.22 2.69
CA THR A 32 7.68 -21.50 2.71
C THR A 32 7.86 -20.01 3.03
N LEU A 33 8.74 -19.68 3.98
CA LEU A 33 9.08 -18.29 4.29
C LEU A 33 9.76 -17.58 3.11
N THR A 34 10.64 -18.27 2.38
CA THR A 34 11.24 -17.73 1.14
C THR A 34 10.14 -17.38 0.14
N ALA A 35 9.20 -18.30 -0.11
CA ALA A 35 8.10 -18.06 -1.04
C ALA A 35 7.24 -16.86 -0.61
N ILE A 36 6.93 -16.71 0.69
CA ILE A 36 6.20 -15.55 1.21
C ILE A 36 6.93 -14.23 0.91
N GLU A 37 8.26 -14.20 1.08
CA GLU A 37 9.06 -13.00 0.80
C GLU A 37 9.14 -12.69 -0.71
N GLU A 38 9.15 -13.70 -1.57
CA GLU A 38 9.03 -13.50 -3.02
C GLU A 38 7.67 -12.84 -3.38
N TYR A 39 6.57 -13.33 -2.82
CA TYR A 39 5.25 -12.72 -3.01
C TYR A 39 5.20 -11.29 -2.45
N ARG A 40 5.86 -11.04 -1.31
CA ARG A 40 5.98 -9.69 -0.74
C ARG A 40 6.74 -8.77 -1.69
N ASN A 41 7.86 -9.20 -2.24
CA ASN A 41 8.65 -8.42 -3.19
C ASN A 41 7.83 -8.10 -4.46
N CYS A 42 7.07 -9.07 -4.98
CA CYS A 42 6.14 -8.81 -6.09
C CYS A 42 5.06 -7.79 -5.72
N ALA A 43 4.53 -7.83 -4.50
CA ALA A 43 3.56 -6.85 -4.03
C ALA A 43 4.17 -5.44 -3.97
N VAL A 44 5.38 -5.31 -3.40
CA VAL A 44 6.12 -4.04 -3.36
C VAL A 44 6.33 -3.48 -4.76
N GLN A 45 6.84 -4.26 -5.70
CA GLN A 45 7.05 -3.81 -7.09
C GLN A 45 5.75 -3.36 -7.76
N ARG A 46 4.63 -4.05 -7.48
CA ARG A 46 3.31 -3.65 -8.00
C ARG A 46 2.80 -2.36 -7.36
N LEU A 47 3.03 -2.16 -6.07
CA LEU A 47 2.69 -0.90 -5.38
C LEU A 47 3.51 0.26 -5.93
N GLU A 48 4.82 0.05 -6.12
CA GLU A 48 5.70 1.04 -6.73
C GLU A 48 5.21 1.42 -8.13
N ALA A 49 4.89 0.45 -8.99
CA ALA A 49 4.46 0.73 -10.35
C ALA A 49 3.05 1.34 -10.44
N LYS A 50 2.06 0.75 -9.74
CA LYS A 50 0.64 1.08 -9.94
C LYS A 50 0.08 2.12 -8.98
N VAL A 51 0.80 2.43 -7.90
CA VAL A 51 0.35 3.36 -6.86
C VAL A 51 1.34 4.51 -6.77
N ILE A 52 2.59 4.24 -6.42
CA ILE A 52 3.58 5.30 -6.22
C ILE A 52 3.90 6.00 -7.54
N GLY A 53 4.16 5.24 -8.61
CA GLY A 53 4.46 5.78 -9.94
C GLY A 53 3.35 6.66 -10.50
N GLU A 54 2.09 6.29 -10.26
CA GLU A 54 0.93 7.10 -10.66
C GLU A 54 0.81 8.38 -9.82
N LEU A 55 1.03 8.30 -8.50
CA LEU A 55 1.05 9.50 -7.63
C LEU A 55 2.17 10.47 -8.02
N CYS A 56 3.36 9.98 -8.37
CA CYS A 56 4.48 10.84 -8.77
C CYS A 56 4.15 11.66 -10.02
N GLN A 57 3.36 11.14 -10.96
CA GLN A 57 2.96 11.88 -12.16
C GLN A 57 2.10 13.11 -11.84
N TYR A 58 1.39 13.13 -10.70
CA TYR A 58 0.54 14.26 -10.32
C TYR A 58 1.29 15.55 -10.09
N GLU A 59 2.58 15.50 -9.75
CA GLU A 59 3.40 16.70 -9.63
C GLU A 59 3.42 17.50 -10.95
N ASN A 60 3.68 16.80 -12.06
CA ASN A 60 3.70 17.38 -13.40
C ASN A 60 2.31 17.82 -13.86
N ILE A 61 1.27 17.01 -13.61
CA ILE A 61 -0.11 17.36 -13.97
C ILE A 61 -0.54 18.65 -13.24
N CYS A 62 -0.25 18.74 -11.94
CA CYS A 62 -0.58 19.94 -11.15
C CYS A 62 0.24 21.15 -11.61
N LYS A 63 1.49 20.96 -12.02
CA LYS A 63 2.33 22.02 -12.57
C LYS A 63 1.72 22.61 -13.83
N HIS A 64 1.30 21.79 -14.78
CA HIS A 64 0.64 22.25 -16.00
C HIS A 64 -0.68 22.98 -15.71
N ALA A 65 -1.50 22.46 -14.79
CA ALA A 65 -2.73 23.15 -14.40
C ALA A 65 -2.47 24.56 -13.83
N ARG A 66 -1.39 24.73 -13.05
CA ARG A 66 -0.97 26.06 -12.54
C ARG A 66 -0.46 26.98 -13.65
N GLU A 67 0.26 26.44 -14.63
CA GLU A 67 0.75 27.20 -15.79
C GLU A 67 -0.40 27.75 -16.63
N GLU A 68 -1.41 26.93 -16.91
CA GLU A 68 -2.62 27.34 -17.62
C GLU A 68 -3.39 28.43 -16.86
N LEU A 69 -3.57 28.27 -15.54
CA LEU A 69 -4.20 29.30 -14.71
C LEU A 69 -3.43 30.63 -14.77
N LYS A 70 -2.10 30.57 -14.68
CA LYS A 70 -1.24 31.75 -14.77
C LYS A 70 -1.37 32.42 -16.14
N HIS A 71 -1.46 31.64 -17.22
CA HIS A 71 -1.67 32.17 -18.55
C HIS A 71 -3.01 32.94 -18.66
N THR A 72 -4.11 32.36 -18.20
CA THR A 72 -5.42 33.05 -18.19
C THR A 72 -5.40 34.33 -17.35
N MET A 73 -4.73 34.33 -16.19
CA MET A 73 -4.59 35.53 -15.36
C MET A 73 -3.83 36.65 -16.09
N ASN A 74 -2.76 36.31 -16.83
CA ASN A 74 -2.01 37.30 -17.62
C ASN A 74 -2.85 37.89 -18.76
N VAL A 75 -3.69 37.09 -19.42
CA VAL A 75 -4.61 37.56 -20.47
C VAL A 75 -5.65 38.53 -19.87
N ARG A 76 -6.21 38.18 -18.72
CA ARG A 76 -7.11 39.07 -17.97
C ARG A 76 -6.45 40.38 -17.58
N GLU A 77 -5.20 40.36 -17.14
CA GLU A 77 -4.47 41.58 -16.79
C GLU A 77 -4.27 42.50 -18.01
N LYS A 78 -3.96 41.93 -19.18
CA LYS A 78 -3.89 42.70 -20.44
C LYS A 78 -5.23 43.33 -20.80
N GLU A 79 -6.34 42.59 -20.68
CA GLU A 79 -7.69 43.13 -20.90
C GLU A 79 -7.98 44.32 -19.97
N MET A 80 -7.72 44.16 -18.66
CA MET A 80 -7.90 45.24 -17.68
C MET A 80 -7.01 46.45 -18.00
N ALA A 81 -5.78 46.23 -18.47
CA ALA A 81 -4.90 47.32 -18.90
C ALA A 81 -5.47 48.07 -20.11
N ARG A 82 -6.00 47.36 -21.13
CA ARG A 82 -6.66 47.98 -22.28
C ARG A 82 -7.90 48.77 -21.89
N LYS A 83 -8.68 48.28 -20.92
CA LYS A 83 -9.84 49.00 -20.38
C LYS A 83 -9.45 50.33 -19.75
N LYS A 84 -8.41 50.32 -18.89
CA LYS A 84 -7.87 51.55 -18.29
C LYS A 84 -7.36 52.56 -19.32
N VAL A 85 -6.81 52.09 -20.46
CA VAL A 85 -6.37 52.97 -21.55
C VAL A 85 -7.57 53.64 -22.22
N LEU A 86 -8.63 52.90 -22.50
CA LEU A 86 -9.87 53.44 -23.06
C LEU A 86 -10.50 54.49 -22.12
N ASP A 87 -10.60 54.19 -20.83
CA ASP A 87 -11.18 55.11 -19.83
C ASP A 87 -10.42 56.45 -19.82
N LYS A 88 -9.09 56.40 -19.80
CA LYS A 88 -8.23 57.61 -19.87
C LYS A 88 -8.38 58.38 -21.18
N ALA A 89 -8.53 57.69 -22.31
CA ALA A 89 -8.71 58.34 -23.62
C ALA A 89 -10.04 59.13 -23.65
N ARG A 90 -11.11 58.54 -23.11
CA ARG A 90 -12.43 59.19 -23.00
C ARG A 90 -12.41 60.40 -22.07
N GLU A 91 -11.72 60.31 -20.94
CA GLU A 91 -11.62 61.43 -19.97
C GLU A 91 -10.77 62.60 -20.48
N ARG A 92 -9.60 62.31 -21.10
CA ARG A 92 -8.61 63.36 -21.41
C ARG A 92 -8.77 63.98 -22.79
N GLN A 93 -9.27 63.23 -23.77
CA GLN A 93 -9.39 63.70 -25.16
C GLN A 93 -10.74 63.29 -25.79
N PRO A 94 -11.87 63.78 -25.25
CA PRO A 94 -13.20 63.37 -25.73
C PRO A 94 -13.47 63.71 -27.20
N PHE A 95 -12.82 64.75 -27.73
CA PHE A 95 -12.95 65.16 -29.14
C PHE A 95 -12.01 64.41 -30.10
N ASN A 96 -11.03 63.65 -29.58
CA ASN A 96 -10.13 62.81 -30.39
C ASN A 96 -10.80 61.46 -30.69
N ARG A 97 -11.82 61.51 -31.54
CA ARG A 97 -12.65 60.35 -31.88
C ARG A 97 -11.86 59.18 -32.46
N GLN A 98 -10.79 59.46 -33.21
CA GLN A 98 -9.91 58.41 -33.76
C GLN A 98 -9.18 57.63 -32.66
N GLN A 99 -8.61 58.32 -31.67
CA GLN A 99 -7.91 57.67 -30.56
C GLN A 99 -8.86 56.83 -29.69
N VAL A 100 -10.06 57.34 -29.40
CA VAL A 100 -11.08 56.59 -28.66
C VAL A 100 -11.49 55.33 -29.43
N THR A 101 -11.81 55.46 -30.72
CA THR A 101 -12.20 54.32 -31.58
C THR A 101 -11.11 53.25 -31.65
N TYR A 102 -9.84 53.66 -31.74
CA TYR A 102 -8.71 52.74 -31.74
C TYR A 102 -8.60 51.97 -30.40
N ALA A 103 -8.72 52.67 -29.27
CA ALA A 103 -8.69 52.04 -27.94
C ALA A 103 -9.87 51.08 -27.71
N GLU A 104 -11.06 51.42 -28.23
CA GLU A 104 -12.24 50.53 -28.21
C GLU A 104 -11.99 49.24 -28.99
N SER A 105 -11.42 49.34 -30.20
CA SER A 105 -11.07 48.17 -31.01
C SER A 105 -10.05 47.27 -30.31
N GLU A 106 -9.04 47.84 -29.66
CA GLU A 106 -8.01 47.05 -28.95
C GLU A 106 -8.58 46.39 -27.68
N LEU A 107 -9.48 47.06 -26.96
CA LEU A 107 -10.20 46.46 -25.85
C LEU A 107 -11.09 45.30 -26.34
N LEU A 108 -11.83 45.50 -27.43
CA LEU A 108 -12.71 44.47 -27.98
C LEU A 108 -11.94 43.18 -28.33
N LYS A 109 -10.76 43.31 -28.95
CA LYS A 109 -9.88 42.17 -29.24
C LYS A 109 -9.42 41.47 -27.95
N ALA A 110 -8.98 42.23 -26.94
CA ALA A 110 -8.52 41.68 -25.67
C ALA A 110 -9.65 40.99 -24.89
N THR A 111 -10.87 41.55 -24.90
CA THR A 111 -12.05 40.93 -24.26
C THR A 111 -12.47 39.65 -24.99
N ALA A 112 -12.37 39.59 -26.32
CA ALA A 112 -12.63 38.37 -27.08
C ALA A 112 -11.60 37.26 -26.76
N GLU A 113 -10.31 37.61 -26.69
CA GLU A 113 -9.24 36.69 -26.28
C GLU A 113 -9.45 36.19 -24.84
N MET A 114 -9.80 37.10 -23.92
CA MET A 114 -10.09 36.76 -22.53
C MET A 114 -11.29 35.82 -22.40
N SER A 115 -12.37 36.08 -23.14
CA SER A 115 -13.56 35.21 -23.14
C SER A 115 -13.23 33.80 -23.65
N ARG A 116 -12.41 33.70 -24.70
CA ARG A 116 -11.96 32.42 -25.26
C ARG A 116 -11.10 31.65 -24.27
N THR A 117 -10.12 32.32 -23.64
CA THR A 117 -9.18 31.69 -22.69
C THR A 117 -9.85 31.31 -21.37
N ALA A 118 -10.83 32.09 -20.87
CA ALA A 118 -11.65 31.69 -19.73
C ALA A 118 -12.46 30.43 -19.99
N LYS A 119 -13.08 30.33 -21.18
CA LYS A 119 -13.84 29.13 -21.55
C LYS A 119 -12.93 27.89 -21.56
N GLY A 120 -11.75 28.01 -22.20
CA GLY A 120 -10.76 26.92 -22.22
C GLY A 120 -10.28 26.51 -20.83
N LEU A 121 -10.02 27.49 -19.94
CA LEU A 121 -9.64 27.19 -18.54
C LEU A 121 -10.75 26.44 -17.79
N SER A 122 -12.02 26.81 -18.00
CA SER A 122 -13.16 26.13 -17.37
C SER A 122 -13.24 24.66 -17.79
N GLU A 123 -13.16 24.40 -19.10
CA GLU A 123 -13.18 23.04 -19.66
C GLU A 123 -12.00 22.21 -19.15
N GLN A 124 -10.80 22.80 -19.13
CA GLN A 124 -9.60 22.12 -18.63
C GLN A 124 -9.66 21.85 -17.12
N THR A 125 -10.27 22.76 -16.35
CA THR A 125 -10.46 22.57 -14.90
C THR A 125 -11.44 21.43 -14.61
N GLU A 126 -12.55 21.37 -15.35
CA GLU A 126 -13.49 20.26 -15.23
C GLU A 126 -12.84 18.93 -15.61
N PHE A 127 -12.10 18.90 -16.72
CA PHE A 127 -11.37 17.71 -17.16
C PHE A 127 -10.35 17.25 -16.12
N PHE A 128 -9.57 18.18 -15.56
CA PHE A 128 -8.60 17.89 -14.49
C PHE A 128 -9.28 17.27 -13.28
N GLU A 129 -10.40 17.85 -12.80
CA GLU A 129 -11.10 17.36 -11.63
C GLU A 129 -11.71 15.97 -11.86
N ARG A 130 -12.34 15.78 -13.03
CA ARG A 130 -12.89 14.48 -13.43
C ARG A 130 -11.81 13.40 -13.48
N ARG A 131 -10.68 13.70 -14.12
CA ARG A 131 -9.53 12.80 -14.19
C ARG A 131 -8.98 12.47 -12.81
N LYS A 132 -8.81 13.49 -11.94
CA LYS A 132 -8.33 13.32 -10.56
C LYS A 132 -9.20 12.33 -9.79
N LEU A 133 -10.51 12.52 -9.81
CA LEU A 133 -11.46 11.66 -9.09
C LEU A 133 -11.39 10.20 -9.58
N GLN A 134 -11.39 10.00 -10.90
CA GLN A 134 -11.34 8.65 -11.49
C GLN A 134 -10.01 7.94 -11.19
N GLN A 135 -8.89 8.64 -11.35
CA GLN A 135 -7.57 8.06 -11.13
C GLN A 135 -7.31 7.77 -9.66
N LEU A 136 -7.64 8.68 -8.73
CA LEU A 136 -7.47 8.42 -7.30
C LEU A 136 -8.34 7.25 -6.83
N LYS A 137 -9.58 7.15 -7.32
CA LYS A 137 -10.43 5.99 -7.06
C LYS A 137 -9.78 4.69 -7.53
N GLY A 138 -9.26 4.67 -8.76
CA GLY A 138 -8.56 3.50 -9.32
C GLY A 138 -7.29 3.14 -8.55
N LEU A 139 -6.54 4.14 -8.12
CA LEU A 139 -5.30 3.98 -7.36
C LEU A 139 -5.53 3.33 -5.99
N LEU A 140 -6.55 3.80 -5.26
CA LEU A 140 -6.95 3.21 -3.99
C LEU A 140 -7.45 1.76 -4.18
N ALA A 141 -8.23 1.50 -5.24
CA ALA A 141 -8.67 0.15 -5.55
C ALA A 141 -7.49 -0.77 -5.90
N ASN A 142 -6.51 -0.29 -6.67
CA ASN A 142 -5.29 -1.03 -7.01
C ASN A 142 -4.48 -1.36 -5.75
N PHE A 143 -4.30 -0.39 -4.85
CA PHE A 143 -3.61 -0.61 -3.57
C PHE A 143 -4.24 -1.77 -2.79
N VAL A 144 -5.56 -1.67 -2.55
CA VAL A 144 -6.29 -2.72 -1.80
C VAL A 144 -6.20 -4.06 -2.51
N MET A 145 -6.32 -4.11 -3.83
CA MET A 145 -6.25 -5.36 -4.60
C MET A 145 -4.87 -6.03 -4.52
N ILE A 146 -3.79 -5.24 -4.57
CA ILE A 146 -2.42 -5.75 -4.46
C ILE A 146 -2.20 -6.34 -3.06
N GLU A 147 -2.57 -5.62 -2.01
CA GLU A 147 -2.44 -6.10 -0.63
C GLU A 147 -3.32 -7.34 -0.38
N MET A 148 -4.56 -7.34 -0.84
CA MET A 148 -5.44 -8.52 -0.73
C MET A 148 -4.84 -9.74 -1.40
N THR A 149 -4.26 -9.57 -2.60
CA THR A 149 -3.63 -10.68 -3.34
C THR A 149 -2.42 -11.24 -2.57
N PHE A 150 -1.57 -10.36 -2.03
CA PHE A 150 -0.43 -10.76 -1.21
C PHE A 150 -0.89 -11.47 0.06
N HIS A 151 -1.82 -10.88 0.82
CA HIS A 151 -2.30 -11.46 2.07
C HIS A 151 -3.00 -12.80 1.87
N ALA A 152 -3.80 -12.95 0.81
CA ALA A 152 -4.41 -14.23 0.48
C ALA A 152 -3.34 -15.32 0.26
N LYS A 153 -2.28 -15.01 -0.49
CA LYS A 153 -1.16 -15.94 -0.71
C LYS A 153 -0.35 -16.20 0.54
N ALA A 154 -0.11 -15.19 1.36
CA ALA A 154 0.59 -15.35 2.63
C ALA A 154 -0.19 -16.28 3.59
N VAL A 155 -1.51 -16.11 3.71
CA VAL A 155 -2.35 -16.98 4.54
C VAL A 155 -2.36 -18.42 4.02
N GLU A 156 -2.48 -18.61 2.71
CA GLU A 156 -2.40 -19.92 2.07
C GLU A 156 -1.09 -20.64 2.42
N LEU A 157 0.05 -19.96 2.22
CA LEU A 157 1.38 -20.50 2.52
C LEU A 157 1.60 -20.74 4.01
N LEU A 158 1.18 -19.82 4.87
CA LEU A 158 1.28 -20.00 6.33
C LEU A 158 0.43 -21.16 6.83
N THR A 159 -0.71 -21.44 6.19
CA THR A 159 -1.55 -22.61 6.51
C THR A 159 -0.81 -23.90 6.18
N VAL A 160 -0.15 -23.96 5.01
CA VAL A 160 0.71 -25.10 4.62
C VAL A 160 1.87 -25.27 5.60
N ALA A 161 2.57 -24.20 5.94
CA ALA A 161 3.67 -24.25 6.92
C ALA A 161 3.19 -24.75 8.29
N TYR A 162 2.02 -24.32 8.75
CA TYR A 162 1.45 -24.76 10.01
C TYR A 162 1.17 -26.27 10.03
N GLN A 163 0.63 -26.82 8.93
CA GLN A 163 0.42 -28.26 8.78
C GLN A 163 1.75 -29.02 8.79
N GLN A 164 2.74 -28.55 8.03
CA GLN A 164 4.07 -29.16 7.95
C GLN A 164 4.81 -29.20 9.30
N ILE A 165 4.61 -28.17 10.14
CA ILE A 165 5.12 -28.17 11.52
C ILE A 165 4.40 -29.21 12.37
N GLY A 166 3.08 -29.36 12.18
CA GLY A 166 2.29 -30.40 12.84
C GLY A 166 2.69 -31.83 12.50
N ASP A 167 3.28 -32.04 11.31
CA ASP A 167 3.78 -33.35 10.86
C ASP A 167 5.15 -33.73 11.47
N ILE A 168 5.78 -32.84 12.25
CA ILE A 168 7.04 -33.16 12.94
C ILE A 168 6.79 -34.25 13.98
N ASN A 169 7.44 -35.41 13.79
CA ASN A 169 7.35 -36.56 14.69
C ASN A 169 8.46 -36.52 15.74
N ASP A 170 8.18 -35.80 16.82
CA ASP A 170 9.03 -35.65 18.01
C ASP A 170 9.38 -37.01 18.67
N ASN A 171 8.44 -37.95 18.70
CA ASN A 171 8.65 -39.27 19.26
C ASN A 171 9.68 -40.07 18.46
N ALA A 172 9.56 -40.10 17.12
CA ALA A 172 10.51 -40.77 16.25
C ALA A 172 11.91 -40.16 16.35
N ASP A 173 11.98 -38.83 16.43
CA ASP A 173 13.22 -38.09 16.60
C ASP A 173 13.89 -38.36 17.96
N LEU A 174 13.11 -38.40 19.04
CA LEU A 174 13.62 -38.76 20.36
C LEU A 174 14.15 -40.20 20.41
N GLU A 175 13.46 -41.15 19.76
CA GLU A 175 13.94 -42.52 19.66
C GLU A 175 15.21 -42.64 18.81
N ASN A 176 15.33 -41.85 17.73
CA ASN A 176 16.57 -41.75 16.95
C ASN A 176 17.71 -41.20 17.80
N PHE A 177 17.44 -40.19 18.63
CA PHE A 177 18.40 -39.62 19.57
C PHE A 177 18.86 -40.66 20.61
N LYS A 178 17.94 -41.37 21.26
CA LYS A 178 18.27 -42.44 22.23
C LYS A 178 19.12 -43.54 21.61
N ARG A 179 18.78 -43.98 20.39
CA ARG A 179 19.57 -44.98 19.65
C ARG A 179 21.00 -44.52 19.39
N LYS A 180 21.20 -43.25 18.99
CA LYS A 180 22.55 -42.69 18.83
C LYS A 180 23.32 -42.55 20.14
N LEU A 181 22.63 -42.29 21.26
CA LEU A 181 23.24 -42.22 22.59
C LEU A 181 23.74 -43.60 23.07
N LEU A 182 22.98 -44.65 22.78
CA LEU A 182 23.30 -46.03 23.18
C LEU A 182 24.33 -46.71 22.26
N SER A 183 24.47 -46.23 21.02
CA SER A 183 25.49 -46.68 20.07
C SER A 183 26.31 -45.48 19.58
N PRO A 184 27.18 -44.90 20.42
CA PRO A 184 28.15 -43.93 19.94
C PRO A 184 29.09 -44.68 18.98
N GLU A 185 28.94 -44.45 17.68
CA GLU A 185 29.88 -44.98 16.70
C GLU A 185 31.30 -44.59 17.13
N LYS A 186 32.21 -45.57 17.15
CA LYS A 186 33.64 -45.30 17.40
C LYS A 186 34.10 -44.22 16.41
N PRO A 187 34.90 -43.22 16.84
CA PRO A 187 35.35 -42.17 15.95
C PRO A 187 36.29 -42.78 14.91
N VAL A 188 35.77 -43.02 13.70
CA VAL A 188 36.60 -43.28 12.54
C VAL A 188 37.14 -41.92 12.12
N ASN A 189 38.47 -41.82 12.03
CA ASN A 189 39.21 -40.65 11.56
C ASN A 189 38.61 -40.07 10.28
N ALA A 190 37.68 -39.14 10.44
CA ALA A 190 37.23 -38.22 9.42
C ALA A 190 37.09 -36.89 10.15
N GLY A 191 38.04 -35.99 9.90
CA GLY A 191 37.87 -34.60 10.29
C GLY A 191 36.50 -34.13 9.78
N ILE A 192 35.74 -33.49 10.66
CA ILE A 192 34.36 -33.04 10.48
C ILE A 192 33.32 -34.13 10.76
N SER A 193 32.77 -34.18 11.99
CA SER A 193 31.33 -34.35 12.25
C SER A 193 31.03 -34.63 13.73
N ALA A 194 31.17 -33.61 14.58
CA ALA A 194 30.39 -33.47 15.80
C ALA A 194 29.51 -32.22 15.64
N ARG A 195 28.47 -32.29 14.80
CA ARG A 195 27.69 -31.09 14.40
C ARG A 195 26.21 -31.10 14.77
N SER A 196 25.69 -32.14 15.41
CA SER A 196 24.44 -31.98 16.15
C SER A 196 24.76 -31.30 17.48
N TYR A 197 24.53 -29.99 17.58
CA TYR A 197 24.84 -29.18 18.78
C TYR A 197 24.31 -29.81 20.07
N SER A 198 23.08 -30.35 20.04
CA SER A 198 22.44 -31.01 21.19
C SER A 198 23.18 -32.27 21.66
N LEU A 199 23.56 -33.16 20.75
CA LEU A 199 24.26 -34.41 21.08
C LEU A 199 25.75 -34.15 21.39
N ALA A 200 26.39 -33.23 20.66
CA ALA A 200 27.79 -32.84 20.87
C ALA A 200 28.00 -32.20 22.25
N SER A 201 27.07 -31.33 22.71
CA SER A 201 27.10 -30.75 24.05
C SER A 201 26.87 -31.77 25.17
N LEU A 202 26.19 -32.88 24.89
CA LEU A 202 25.91 -33.92 25.89
C LEU A 202 27.01 -34.99 25.96
N LEU A 203 27.67 -35.32 24.84
CA LEU A 203 28.78 -36.29 24.81
C LEU A 203 30.13 -35.71 25.25
N HIS A 204 30.30 -34.38 25.22
CA HIS A 204 31.47 -33.69 25.76
C HIS A 204 31.08 -32.73 26.89
N PRO A 205 30.79 -33.22 28.11
CA PRO A 205 30.75 -32.36 29.28
C PRO A 205 32.20 -31.94 29.59
N GLN A 206 32.51 -30.65 29.45
CA GLN A 206 33.79 -29.98 29.75
C GLN A 206 34.78 -29.81 28.58
N GLN A 207 34.69 -28.67 27.90
CA GLN A 207 35.80 -27.70 27.96
C GLN A 207 35.24 -26.42 28.55
N SER A 208 35.54 -26.18 29.82
CA SER A 208 35.39 -24.85 30.43
C SER A 208 36.22 -23.85 29.62
N PRO A 209 35.75 -22.63 29.32
CA PRO A 209 36.66 -21.59 28.89
C PRO A 209 37.57 -21.28 30.07
N VAL A 210 38.84 -21.65 29.94
CA VAL A 210 39.89 -21.15 30.84
C VAL A 210 39.85 -19.64 30.76
N LYS A 211 39.60 -19.00 31.90
CA LYS A 211 39.83 -17.57 32.10
C LYS A 211 41.35 -17.36 32.07
N ASP A 212 41.82 -16.64 31.07
CA ASP A 212 42.99 -15.78 31.24
C ASP A 212 42.45 -14.37 31.45
N ASP A 213 42.54 -13.90 32.71
CA ASP A 213 42.34 -12.50 33.09
C ASP A 213 43.59 -11.70 32.69
N GLU A 214 43.38 -10.52 32.11
CA GLU A 214 43.95 -9.21 32.49
C GLU A 214 43.85 -8.26 31.27
N ASP A 215 42.80 -7.44 31.21
CA ASP A 215 43.02 -6.00 31.37
C ASP A 215 41.74 -5.22 31.67
N ALA A 216 41.91 -4.19 32.50
CA ALA A 216 40.90 -3.54 33.30
C ALA A 216 39.90 -2.65 32.53
N THR A 217 38.66 -2.54 33.02
CA THR A 217 38.20 -1.37 33.81
C THR A 217 36.68 -1.35 34.01
N SER A 218 36.29 -0.95 35.23
CA SER A 218 35.00 -0.34 35.62
C SER A 218 33.86 -1.25 36.09
N LEU A 219 33.96 -1.59 37.37
CA LEU A 219 32.85 -1.85 38.29
C LEU A 219 31.83 -0.69 38.25
N ASN A 220 30.54 -0.99 38.02
CA ASN A 220 29.46 -0.36 38.79
C ASN A 220 28.14 -1.15 38.74
N ARG A 221 27.91 -1.88 39.83
CA ARG A 221 26.73 -1.81 40.71
C ARG A 221 25.33 -1.78 40.06
N MET A 222 24.61 -2.87 40.29
CA MET A 222 23.16 -2.99 40.12
C MET A 222 22.39 -1.87 40.84
N ARG A 223 21.36 -1.34 40.17
CA ARG A 223 20.25 -0.64 40.81
C ARG A 223 18.98 -0.90 39.99
N SER A 224 18.00 -1.60 40.58
CA SER A 224 16.61 -1.59 40.11
C SER A 224 16.04 -0.17 40.19
N PRO A 225 15.01 0.15 39.38
CA PRO A 225 13.81 0.65 40.02
C PRO A 225 12.50 0.14 39.43
N GLU A 226 11.54 -0.06 40.33
CA GLU A 226 10.10 -0.11 40.05
C GLU A 226 9.56 1.24 39.53
N LYS A 227 8.47 1.12 38.75
CA LYS A 227 7.33 2.04 38.54
C LYS A 227 7.60 3.50 38.13
N SER A 228 7.28 3.81 36.87
CA SER A 228 6.22 4.77 36.53
C SER A 228 5.79 4.59 35.06
N ILE A 229 4.50 4.37 34.80
CA ILE A 229 3.90 4.51 33.46
C ILE A 229 2.72 5.47 33.59
N THR A 230 2.94 6.70 33.16
CA THR A 230 1.90 7.60 32.63
C THR A 230 2.16 7.72 31.13
N GLY A 231 1.20 7.31 30.30
CA GLY A 231 1.37 7.39 28.85
C GLY A 231 0.30 6.65 28.07
N LYS A 232 -0.77 7.38 27.73
CA LYS A 232 -1.91 6.95 26.91
C LYS A 232 -1.46 6.24 25.62
N SER A 233 -1.87 4.98 25.43
CA SER A 233 -1.92 4.34 24.12
C SER A 233 -3.38 4.16 23.70
N ARG A 234 -3.80 4.93 22.70
CA ARG A 234 -5.10 4.79 22.03
C ARG A 234 -5.01 3.55 21.14
N SER A 235 -5.57 2.43 21.60
CA SER A 235 -5.84 1.28 20.73
C SER A 235 -7.16 1.55 20.00
N SER A 236 -7.10 1.90 18.72
CA SER A 236 -8.28 1.87 17.85
C SER A 236 -8.46 0.44 17.35
N SER A 237 -9.40 -0.29 17.94
CA SER A 237 -9.76 -1.64 17.57
C SER A 237 -10.42 -1.69 16.19
N ILE A 238 -10.02 -2.68 15.40
CA ILE A 238 -10.56 -3.07 14.08
C ILE A 238 -12.09 -3.23 14.08
N ALA A 239 -12.70 -3.44 15.25
CA ALA A 239 -14.15 -3.51 15.46
C ALA A 239 -14.92 -2.23 15.03
N ALA A 240 -14.27 -1.06 14.97
CA ALA A 240 -14.92 0.19 14.57
C ALA A 240 -15.21 0.31 13.05
N MET A 241 -14.60 -0.53 12.20
CA MET A 241 -14.76 -0.44 10.74
C MET A 241 -15.83 -1.37 10.15
N MET A 242 -16.35 -2.33 10.93
CA MET A 242 -17.27 -3.37 10.42
C MET A 242 -18.77 -3.00 10.56
N ASN A 243 -19.11 -1.80 11.03
CA ASN A 243 -20.49 -1.45 11.42
C ASN A 243 -21.18 -0.40 10.54
N HIS A 244 -20.97 -0.45 9.22
CA HIS A 244 -21.84 0.25 8.27
C HIS A 244 -22.49 -0.74 7.30
N SER A 245 -23.60 -1.33 7.74
CA SER A 245 -24.66 -1.78 6.83
C SER A 245 -25.67 -0.64 6.71
N PRO A 246 -26.03 -0.16 5.50
CA PRO A 246 -27.11 0.81 5.39
C PRO A 246 -28.43 0.08 5.61
N SER A 247 -29.07 0.33 6.75
CA SER A 247 -30.48 0.01 6.95
C SER A 247 -31.29 0.89 6.00
N TYR A 248 -31.95 0.27 5.03
CA TYR A 248 -33.05 0.88 4.30
C TYR A 248 -34.06 1.41 5.32
N SER A 249 -34.22 2.73 5.36
CA SER A 249 -35.31 3.40 6.06
C SER A 249 -36.63 3.04 5.38
N LYS A 250 -37.48 2.32 6.11
CA LYS A 250 -38.89 2.12 5.83
C LYS A 250 -39.64 2.76 6.99
N ASP A 251 -40.33 3.85 6.70
CA ASP A 251 -41.45 4.49 7.40
C ASP A 251 -41.63 5.85 6.72
N GLY A 252 -42.78 6.28 6.22
CA GLY A 252 -44.10 5.68 6.09
C GLY A 252 -44.91 6.74 5.34
N ASP A 253 -45.64 6.33 4.30
CA ASP A 253 -46.70 7.17 3.76
C ASP A 253 -47.87 6.27 3.40
N THR A 254 -48.93 6.43 4.18
CA THR A 254 -50.24 5.84 3.97
C THR A 254 -51.14 6.95 3.47
N SER A 255 -51.48 6.93 2.19
CA SER A 255 -52.79 7.38 1.73
C SER A 255 -53.14 6.67 0.44
N GLU A 256 -54.21 5.90 0.55
CA GLU A 256 -54.90 5.15 -0.48
C GLU A 256 -55.33 6.06 -1.64
N THR A 257 -55.28 5.54 -2.86
CA THR A 257 -56.36 5.66 -3.85
C THR A 257 -56.18 4.54 -4.86
N GLU A 258 -57.19 3.67 -4.88
CA GLU A 258 -57.39 2.61 -5.85
C GLU A 258 -57.71 3.22 -7.22
N ASP A 259 -57.14 2.64 -8.28
CA ASP A 259 -57.85 2.47 -9.55
C ASP A 259 -57.07 1.45 -10.41
N THR A 260 -57.67 0.27 -10.52
CA THR A 260 -57.29 -0.77 -11.48
C THR A 260 -58.46 -0.94 -12.44
N GLU A 261 -58.27 -0.54 -13.70
CA GLU A 261 -59.02 -1.12 -14.82
C GLU A 261 -58.08 -1.34 -16.03
N GLU A 262 -57.87 -2.63 -16.29
CA GLU A 262 -57.93 -3.34 -17.57
C GLU A 262 -57.15 -2.84 -18.81
N THR A 263 -56.14 -3.66 -19.14
CA THR A 263 -55.79 -4.20 -20.47
C THR A 263 -56.58 -3.75 -21.70
N GLN A 264 -55.87 -3.28 -22.74
CA GLN A 264 -56.03 -3.85 -24.08
C GLN A 264 -54.79 -3.65 -24.98
N SER A 265 -54.37 -4.78 -25.53
CA SER A 265 -53.48 -4.95 -26.68
C SER A 265 -54.23 -4.64 -27.97
N SER A 266 -53.64 -3.89 -28.90
CA SER A 266 -53.61 -4.29 -30.33
C SER A 266 -52.65 -3.40 -31.11
N SER A 267 -51.55 -4.02 -31.53
CA SER A 267 -50.87 -3.75 -32.80
C SER A 267 -51.85 -3.75 -33.97
N GLU A 268 -51.66 -2.87 -34.95
CA GLU A 268 -51.75 -3.24 -36.37
C GLU A 268 -51.01 -2.22 -37.24
N GLU A 269 -50.06 -2.77 -37.99
CA GLU A 269 -49.24 -2.10 -38.98
C GLU A 269 -50.07 -1.81 -40.24
N THR A 270 -49.77 -0.66 -40.83
CA THR A 270 -49.97 -0.31 -42.23
C THR A 270 -49.37 -1.35 -43.19
N GLU A 271 -50.16 -1.89 -44.13
CA GLU A 271 -49.76 -1.99 -45.55
C GLU A 271 -50.91 -2.45 -46.49
N SER A 272 -51.08 -1.67 -47.56
CA SER A 272 -51.27 -2.10 -48.96
C SER A 272 -52.48 -2.96 -49.38
N ARG A 273 -53.55 -2.31 -49.87
CA ARG A 273 -53.94 -2.21 -51.31
C ARG A 273 -55.37 -1.70 -51.50
#